data_AF-A0ABD5ZIQ8-F1
#
_entry.id   AF-A0ABD5ZIQ8-F1
#
_cell.length_a   1.000
_cell.length_b   1.000
_cell.length_c   1.000
_cell.angle_alpha   90.00
_cell.angle_beta   90.00
_cell.angle_gamma   90.00
#
_symmetry.space_group_name_H-M   'P 1'
#
loop_
_entity.id
_entity.type
_entity.pdbx_description
1 polymer ?
#
loop_
_entity_poly.entity_id
_entity_poly.type
_entity_poly.pdbx_seq_one_letter_code
_entity_poly.pdbx_strand_id
1 'polypeptide(L)' 'MSEESEGGIEWGEGDPRVLIVMNLILSSIFATVVVWALDYASLWAFTAVNVATLALVLTAITYVVTK' A
#
# COMPACT_ATOMS: atom_id res chain seq x y z
N MET A 1 35.87 7.95 -33.78
CA MET A 1 35.32 8.37 -32.48
C MET A 1 34.63 7.14 -31.95
N SER A 2 35.04 6.63 -30.80
CA SER A 2 34.46 5.42 -30.23
C SER A 2 33.21 5.85 -29.48
N GLU A 3 32.02 5.53 -29.99
CA GLU A 3 30.79 5.74 -29.24
C GLU A 3 30.87 4.92 -27.94
N GLU A 4 31.09 5.65 -26.85
CA GLU A 4 30.95 5.20 -25.48
C GLU A 4 29.53 4.63 -25.33
N SER A 5 29.45 3.32 -25.10
CA SER A 5 28.19 2.65 -24.74
C SER A 5 27.70 3.29 -23.45
N GLU A 6 26.80 4.26 -23.57
CA GLU A 6 25.99 4.76 -22.46
C GLU A 6 25.33 3.55 -21.81
N GLY A 7 25.89 3.10 -20.69
CA GLY A 7 25.40 1.97 -19.91
C GLY A 7 24.08 2.35 -19.26
N GLY A 8 23.01 2.37 -20.06
CA GLY A 8 21.64 2.52 -19.57
C GLY A 8 21.30 1.33 -18.69
N ILE A 9 20.99 1.59 -17.42
CA ILE A 9 20.49 0.55 -16.52
C ILE A 9 19.10 0.12 -17.05
N GLU A 10 19.02 -1.08 -17.62
CA GLU A 10 17.74 -1.73 -17.90
C GLU A 10 17.11 -2.15 -16.57
N TRP A 11 16.17 -1.34 -16.08
CA TRP A 11 15.38 -1.69 -14.91
C TRP A 11 14.42 -2.82 -15.29
N GLY A 12 14.58 -3.97 -14.63
CA GLY A 12 13.67 -5.11 -14.81
C GLY A 12 12.26 -4.81 -14.30
N GLU A 13 11.26 -5.36 -14.98
CA GLU A 13 9.86 -5.34 -14.54
C GLU A 13 9.75 -5.94 -13.13
N GLY A 14 9.21 -5.19 -12.17
CA GLY A 14 9.05 -5.66 -10.80
C GLY A 14 7.99 -6.78 -10.69
N ASP A 15 8.14 -7.68 -9.71
CA ASP A 15 7.13 -8.73 -9.49
C ASP A 15 5.80 -8.12 -9.00
N PRO A 16 4.69 -8.26 -9.75
CA PRO A 16 3.40 -7.69 -9.38
C PRO A 16 2.86 -8.22 -8.05
N ARG A 17 3.28 -9.40 -7.60
CA ARG A 17 2.86 -9.98 -6.31
C ARG A 17 3.41 -9.16 -5.14
N VAL A 18 4.62 -8.65 -5.26
CA VAL A 18 5.26 -7.84 -4.21
C VAL A 18 4.48 -6.54 -4.00
N LEU A 19 4.03 -5.91 -5.08
CA LEU A 19 3.23 -4.69 -5.01
C LEU A 19 1.92 -4.91 -4.26
N ILE A 20 1.22 -6.01 -4.54
CA ILE A 20 -0.05 -6.33 -3.87
C ILE A 20 0.16 -6.58 -2.38
N VAL A 21 1.17 -7.40 -2.03
CA VAL A 21 1.46 -7.72 -0.63
C VAL A 21 1.91 -6.47 0.14
N MET A 22 2.80 -5.67 -0.44
CA MET A 22 3.28 -4.45 0.20
C MET A 22 2.16 -3.43 0.37
N ASN A 23 1.28 -3.29 -0.62
CA ASN A 23 0.12 -2.40 -0.50
C ASN A 23 -0.80 -2.82 0.64
N LEU A 24 -1.03 -4.13 0.81
CA LEU A 24 -1.83 -4.64 1.93
C LEU A 24 -1.18 -4.36 3.28
N ILE A 25 0.15 -4.55 3.39
CA ILE A 25 0.91 -4.25 4.61
C ILE A 25 0.84 -2.76 4.94
N LEU A 26 1.14 -1.90 3.97
CA LEU A 26 1.09 -0.45 4.13
C LEU A 26 -0.31 0.03 4.48
N SER A 27 -1.34 -0.51 3.82
CA SER A 27 -2.74 -0.21 4.13
C SER A 27 -3.13 -0.65 5.53
N SER A 28 -2.59 -1.76 6.03
CA SER A 28 -2.84 -2.24 7.41
C SER A 28 -2.20 -1.32 8.45
N ILE A 29 -0.97 -0.88 8.21
CA ILE A 29 -0.27 0.09 9.09
C ILE A 29 -1.04 1.41 9.10
N PHE A 30 -1.42 1.92 7.93
CA PHE A 30 -2.18 3.15 7.80
C PHE A 30 -3.56 3.05 8.46
N ALA A 31 -4.30 1.96 8.21
CA ALA A 31 -5.60 1.72 8.83
C ALA A 31 -5.51 1.67 10.37
N THR A 32 -4.42 1.11 10.91
CA THR A 32 -4.18 1.10 12.36
C THR A 32 -4.11 2.53 12.90
N VAL A 33 -3.34 3.41 12.26
CA VAL A 33 -3.23 4.82 12.68
C VAL A 33 -4.57 5.55 12.56
N VAL A 34 -5.33 5.33 11.48
CA VAL A 34 -6.63 5.98 11.27
C VAL A 34 -7.64 5.52 12.31
N VAL A 35 -7.81 4.22 12.51
CA VAL A 35 -8.77 3.70 13.50
C VAL A 35 -8.38 4.15 14.91
N TRP A 36 -7.09 4.21 15.23
CA TRP A 36 -6.63 4.77 16.51
C TRP A 36 -7.03 6.23 16.68
N ALA A 37 -6.84 7.05 15.65
CA ALA A 37 -7.25 8.46 15.69
C ALA A 37 -8.78 8.61 15.81
N LEU A 38 -9.55 7.74 15.17
CA LEU A 38 -11.02 7.74 15.25
C LEU A 38 -11.52 7.31 16.63
N ASP A 39 -10.86 6.33 17.26
CA ASP A 39 -11.16 5.89 18.62
C ASP A 39 -10.84 6.99 19.63
N TYR A 40 -9.69 7.67 19.47
CA TYR A 40 -9.32 8.85 20.25
C TYR A 40 -10.38 9.96 20.15
N ALA A 41 -10.98 10.14 18.97
CA ALA A 41 -12.06 11.08 18.73
C ALA A 41 -13.46 10.55 19.14
N SER A 42 -13.56 9.35 19.70
CA SER A 42 -14.83 8.67 20.04
C SER A 42 -15.80 8.49 18.87
N LEU A 43 -15.26 8.39 17.64
CA LEU A 43 -16.06 8.20 16.42
C LEU A 43 -16.21 6.73 16.03
N TRP A 44 -15.17 5.92 16.28
CA TRP A 44 -15.17 4.51 15.90
C TRP A 44 -14.22 3.68 16.75
N ALA A 45 -14.63 2.48 17.16
CA ALA A 45 -13.88 1.67 18.13
C ALA A 45 -12.58 1.08 17.55
N PHE A 46 -11.50 1.08 18.34
CA PHE A 46 -10.26 0.40 17.98
C PHE A 46 -10.36 -1.13 18.17
N THR A 47 -10.65 -1.84 17.07
CA THR A 47 -10.70 -3.32 17.05
C THR A 47 -9.95 -3.90 15.86
N ALA A 48 -9.48 -5.14 15.98
CA ALA A 48 -8.80 -5.84 14.89
C ALA A 48 -9.68 -5.96 13.63
N VAL A 49 -10.99 -6.13 13.80
CA VAL A 49 -11.95 -6.21 12.69
C VAL A 49 -12.08 -4.87 11.98
N ASN A 50 -12.16 -3.75 12.70
CA ASN A 50 -12.26 -2.42 12.07
C ASN A 50 -10.98 -2.07 11.30
N VAL A 51 -9.81 -2.37 11.87
CA VAL A 51 -8.51 -2.18 11.19
C VAL A 51 -8.43 -3.03 9.93
N ALA A 52 -8.74 -4.33 10.02
CA ALA A 52 -8.72 -5.23 8.86
C ALA A 52 -9.71 -4.79 7.78
N THR A 53 -10.91 -4.37 8.16
CA THR A 53 -11.94 -3.88 7.23
C THR A 53 -11.44 -2.65 6.48
N LEU A 54 -10.94 -1.63 7.19
CA LEU A 54 -10.42 -0.42 6.58
C LEU A 54 -9.20 -0.72 5.68
N ALA A 55 -8.28 -1.58 6.14
CA ALA A 55 -7.11 -1.99 5.36
C ALA A 55 -7.50 -2.67 4.04
N LEU A 56 -8.50 -3.57 4.07
CA LEU A 56 -9.01 -4.24 2.87
C LEU A 56 -9.70 -3.26 1.93
N VAL A 57 -10.49 -2.32 2.45
CA VAL A 57 -11.13 -1.26 1.64
C VAL A 57 -10.07 -0.40 0.94
N LEU A 58 -9.05 0.07 1.67
CA LEU A 58 -7.95 0.84 1.09
C LEU A 58 -7.19 0.06 0.04
N THR A 59 -6.86 -1.20 0.33
CA THR A 59 -6.18 -2.09 -0.61
C THR A 59 -6.99 -2.27 -1.90
N ALA A 60 -8.29 -2.49 -1.78
CA ALA A 60 -9.20 -2.63 -2.92
C ALA A 60 -9.32 -1.34 -3.73
N ILE A 61 -9.43 -0.18 -3.07
CA ILE A 61 -9.46 1.12 -3.75
C ILE A 61 -8.17 1.33 -4.56
N THR A 62 -7.00 1.11 -3.96
CA THR A 62 -5.72 1.23 -4.68
C THR A 62 -5.70 0.32 -5.90
N TYR A 63 -6.12 -0.94 -5.76
CA TYR A 63 -6.17 -1.88 -6.88
C TYR A 63 -7.08 -1.40 -8.02
N VAL A 64 -8.26 -0.85 -7.69
CA VAL A 64 -9.20 -0.32 -8.69
C VAL A 64 -8.69 0.95 -9.37
N VAL A 65 -7.98 1.82 -8.64
CA VAL A 65 -7.47 3.09 -9.17
C VAL A 65 -6.23 2.90 -10.05
N THR A 66 -5.38 1.93 -9.72
CA THR A 66 -4.12 1.69 -10.44
C THR A 66 -4.28 0.77 -11.65
N LYS A 67 -5.39 0.02 -11.74
CA LYS A 67 -5.67 -0.88 -12.85
C LYS A 67 -6.58 -0.23 -13.89
#